data_AF-A0A3S3R488-F1
#
_entry.id   AF-A0A3S3R488-F1
#
_cell.length_a   1.000
_cell.length_b   1.000
_cell.length_c   1.000
_cell.angle_alpha   90.00
_cell.angle_beta   90.00
_cell.angle_gamma   90.00
#
_symmetry.space_group_name_H-M   'P 1'
#
loop_
_entity.id
_entity.type
_entity.pdbx_description
1 polymer ?
#
loop_
_entity_poly.entity_id
_entity_poly.type
_entity_poly.pdbx_seq_one_letter_code
_entity_poly.pdbx_strand_id
1 'polypeptide(L)'
;DNNLLVASAGSGKSATMVGKVAYVLEKQLYRPDEILLLAYNKSAADELRTRIAAQLQVPEDALECRVTTFHALGRGIIEEIEGRPAQLANWVDHPAGETRVIEAIIQNLSEGDPEFARMWAELLVVHPKADIPIEVFDGEADYRRYVSDTLR
;
A
#
# COMPACT_ATOMS: atom_id res chain seq x y z
N ASP A 1 -24.70 9.78 14.38
CA ASP A 1 -23.92 9.45 15.58
C ASP A 1 -22.52 8.98 15.25
N ASN A 2 -21.52 9.50 15.96
CA ASN A 2 -20.12 9.09 15.86
C ASN A 2 -19.63 8.72 17.27
N ASN A 3 -19.14 7.50 17.46
CA ASN A 3 -18.61 7.03 18.76
C ASN A 3 -17.13 6.69 18.63
N LEU A 4 -16.28 7.33 19.44
CA LEU A 4 -14.86 6.99 19.57
C LEU A 4 -14.66 6.15 20.83
N LEU A 5 -14.23 4.90 20.66
CA LEU A 5 -13.88 4.01 21.76
C LEU A 5 -12.37 4.09 22.05
N VAL A 6 -12.00 4.63 23.20
CA VAL A 6 -10.62 4.62 23.70
C VAL A 6 -10.44 3.41 24.62
N ALA A 7 -9.54 2.49 24.27
CA ALA A 7 -9.33 1.30 25.10
C ALA A 7 -7.89 0.77 25.01
N SER A 8 -7.36 0.30 26.13
CA SER A 8 -6.01 -0.28 26.26
C SER A 8 -5.84 -1.57 25.47
N ALA A 9 -4.61 -2.06 25.30
CA ALA A 9 -4.38 -3.39 24.75
C ALA A 9 -5.07 -4.46 25.63
N GLY A 10 -5.64 -5.50 25.02
CA GLY A 10 -6.33 -6.57 25.76
C GLY A 10 -7.72 -6.23 26.33
N SER A 11 -8.18 -4.98 26.24
CA SER A 11 -9.49 -4.52 26.77
C SER A 11 -10.73 -5.03 26.03
N GLY A 12 -10.58 -5.90 25.03
CA GLY A 12 -11.71 -6.46 24.29
C GLY A 12 -12.28 -5.57 23.17
N LYS A 13 -11.54 -4.56 22.67
CA LYS A 13 -11.98 -3.69 21.54
C LYS A 13 -12.65 -4.47 20.40
N SER A 14 -11.98 -5.50 19.91
CA SER A 14 -12.49 -6.32 18.81
C SER A 14 -13.72 -7.12 19.23
N ALA A 15 -13.77 -7.63 20.46
CA ALA A 15 -14.93 -8.34 20.98
C ALA A 15 -16.17 -7.43 21.09
N THR A 16 -15.98 -6.18 21.55
CA THR A 16 -17.04 -5.17 21.58
C THR A 16 -17.55 -4.85 20.19
N MET A 17 -16.66 -4.74 19.19
CA MET A 17 -17.05 -4.51 17.80
C MET A 17 -17.88 -5.68 17.24
N VAL A 18 -17.44 -6.92 17.46
CA VAL A 18 -18.18 -8.14 17.06
C VAL A 18 -19.56 -8.18 17.71
N GLY A 19 -19.62 -7.95 19.03
CA GLY A 19 -20.88 -7.93 19.78
C GLY A 19 -21.83 -6.82 19.31
N LYS A 20 -21.30 -5.65 18.92
CA LYS A 20 -22.11 -4.56 18.37
C LYS A 20 -22.74 -4.94 17.03
N VAL A 21 -21.97 -5.57 16.13
CA VAL A 21 -22.48 -6.04 14.83
C VAL A 21 -23.60 -7.06 15.04
N ALA A 22 -23.36 -8.07 15.89
CA ALA A 22 -24.37 -9.08 16.21
C ALA A 22 -25.64 -8.44 16.77
N TYR A 23 -25.49 -7.52 17.73
CA TYR A 23 -26.62 -6.81 18.33
C TYR A 23 -27.47 -6.05 17.31
N VAL A 24 -26.85 -5.26 16.42
CA VAL A 24 -27.63 -4.45 15.48
C VAL A 24 -28.35 -5.30 14.42
N LEU A 25 -27.78 -6.45 14.07
CA LEU A 25 -28.39 -7.42 13.16
C LEU A 25 -29.53 -8.20 13.83
N GLU A 26 -29.31 -8.71 15.04
CA GLU A 26 -30.35 -9.40 15.82
C GLU A 26 -31.56 -8.51 16.11
N LYS A 27 -31.31 -7.20 16.31
CA LYS A 27 -32.36 -6.19 16.52
C LYS A 27 -32.95 -5.64 15.22
N GLN A 28 -32.51 -6.14 14.06
CA GLN A 28 -32.99 -5.71 12.74
C GLN A 28 -32.92 -4.20 12.52
N LEU A 29 -31.89 -3.56 13.10
CA LEU A 29 -31.69 -2.11 12.97
C LEU A 29 -31.05 -1.74 11.64
N TYR A 30 -30.27 -2.65 11.06
CA TYR A 30 -29.61 -2.53 9.76
C TYR A 30 -29.58 -3.90 9.08
N ARG A 31 -29.53 -3.92 7.76
CA ARG A 31 -29.26 -5.15 7.00
C ARG A 31 -27.75 -5.47 7.01
N PRO A 32 -27.35 -6.74 6.86
CA PRO A 32 -25.94 -7.11 6.77
C PRO A 32 -25.14 -6.35 5.69
N ASP A 33 -25.74 -6.12 4.51
CA ASP A 33 -25.13 -5.41 3.39
C ASP A 33 -24.88 -3.91 3.66
N GLU A 34 -25.52 -3.35 4.69
CA GLU A 34 -25.36 -1.95 5.11
C GLU A 34 -24.19 -1.77 6.09
N ILE A 35 -23.54 -2.86 6.53
CA ILE A 35 -22.48 -2.84 7.54
C ILE A 35 -21.11 -3.04 6.88
N LEU A 36 -20.24 -2.03 7.02
CA LEU A 36 -18.83 -2.07 6.63
C LEU A 36 -17.92 -2.11 7.85
N LEU A 37 -17.06 -3.12 7.90
CA LEU A 37 -16.01 -3.28 8.91
C LEU A 37 -14.63 -3.12 8.26
N LEU A 38 -13.84 -2.20 8.81
CA LEU A 38 -12.50 -1.88 8.31
C LEU A 38 -11.42 -2.26 9.32
N ALA A 39 -10.45 -3.03 8.85
CA ALA A 39 -9.25 -3.38 9.59
C ALA A 39 -8.00 -2.79 8.93
N TYR A 40 -6.92 -2.65 9.70
CA TYR A 40 -5.67 -2.10 9.19
C TYR A 40 -4.93 -3.07 8.25
N ASN A 41 -4.92 -4.36 8.59
CA ASN A 41 -4.22 -5.39 7.82
C ASN A 41 -5.14 -6.59 7.55
N LYS A 42 -4.69 -7.46 6.62
CA LYS A 42 -5.46 -8.62 6.17
C LYS A 42 -5.76 -9.60 7.31
N SER A 43 -4.76 -9.92 8.13
CA SER A 43 -4.93 -10.84 9.27
C SER A 43 -6.02 -10.37 10.24
N ALA A 44 -6.09 -9.07 10.53
CA ALA A 44 -7.11 -8.51 11.41
C ALA A 44 -8.50 -8.50 10.76
N ALA A 45 -8.58 -8.28 9.44
CA ALA A 45 -9.85 -8.41 8.71
C ALA A 45 -10.37 -9.86 8.72
N ASP A 46 -9.47 -10.82 8.46
CA ASP A 46 -9.80 -12.25 8.45
C ASP A 46 -10.25 -12.70 9.86
N GLU A 47 -9.51 -12.32 10.91
CA GLU A 47 -9.89 -12.60 12.30
C GLU A 47 -11.27 -12.02 12.65
N LEU A 48 -11.56 -10.77 12.25
CA LEU A 48 -12.88 -10.16 12.47
C LEU A 48 -13.99 -10.90 11.72
N ARG A 49 -13.75 -11.29 10.45
CA ARG A 49 -14.71 -12.08 9.67
C ARG A 49 -15.03 -13.40 10.37
N THR A 50 -14.02 -14.18 10.76
CA THR A 50 -14.21 -15.44 11.49
C THR A 50 -15.02 -15.25 12.77
N ARG A 51 -14.69 -14.22 13.56
CA ARG A 51 -15.39 -13.96 14.83
C ARG A 51 -16.84 -13.54 14.63
N ILE A 52 -17.14 -12.72 13.62
CA ILE A 52 -18.51 -12.29 13.34
C ILE A 52 -19.34 -13.46 12.80
N ALA A 53 -18.79 -14.24 11.87
CA ALA A 53 -19.47 -15.43 11.35
C ALA A 53 -19.80 -16.43 12.48
N ALA A 54 -18.84 -16.68 13.37
CA ALA A 54 -19.05 -17.52 14.55
C ALA A 54 -20.12 -16.95 15.49
N GLN A 55 -20.09 -15.63 15.75
CA GLN A 55 -21.08 -14.96 16.61
C GLN A 55 -22.50 -15.01 16.03
N LEU A 56 -22.63 -14.93 14.70
CA LEU A 56 -23.90 -15.01 13.99
C LEU A 56 -24.31 -16.46 13.68
N GLN A 57 -23.47 -17.44 14.01
CA GLN A 57 -23.68 -18.87 13.74
C GLN A 57 -23.89 -19.17 12.24
N VAL A 58 -23.16 -18.46 11.37
CA VAL A 58 -23.17 -18.67 9.92
C VAL A 58 -21.79 -19.10 9.43
N PRO A 59 -21.71 -19.84 8.32
CA PRO A 59 -20.46 -20.04 7.60
C PRO A 59 -19.80 -18.71 7.19
N GLU A 60 -18.47 -18.64 7.15
CA GLU A 60 -17.75 -17.40 6.80
C GLU A 60 -18.04 -16.90 5.38
N ASP A 61 -18.28 -17.82 4.45
CA ASP A 61 -18.66 -17.55 3.06
C ASP A 61 -20.12 -17.09 2.90
N ALA A 62 -20.96 -17.36 3.90
CA ALA A 62 -22.33 -16.86 3.98
C ALA A 62 -22.42 -15.49 4.71
N LEU A 63 -21.30 -14.93 5.19
CA LEU A 63 -21.29 -13.64 5.85
C LEU A 63 -21.48 -12.51 4.83
N GLU A 64 -22.67 -11.91 4.83
CA GLU A 64 -23.03 -10.79 3.96
C GLU A 64 -22.39 -9.45 4.37
N CYS A 65 -22.01 -9.29 5.65
CA CYS A 65 -21.32 -8.10 6.13
C CYS A 65 -19.99 -7.88 5.39
N ARG A 66 -19.74 -6.66 4.92
CA ARG A 66 -18.48 -6.33 4.24
C ARG A 66 -17.36 -6.14 5.26
N VAL A 67 -16.49 -7.14 5.41
CA VAL A 67 -15.28 -7.07 6.24
C VAL A 67 -14.06 -6.98 5.34
N THR A 68 -13.29 -5.88 5.44
CA THR A 68 -12.16 -5.63 4.54
C THR A 68 -11.09 -4.73 5.16
N THR A 69 -10.03 -4.47 4.41
CA THR A 69 -9.01 -3.47 4.77
C THR A 69 -9.25 -2.16 4.03
N PHE A 70 -8.66 -1.07 4.52
CA PHE A 70 -8.72 0.23 3.83
C PHE A 70 -8.22 0.15 2.38
N HIS A 71 -7.10 -0.55 2.15
CA HIS A 71 -6.53 -0.70 0.81
C HIS A 71 -7.43 -1.54 -0.11
N ALA A 72 -7.99 -2.65 0.39
CA ALA A 72 -8.90 -3.48 -0.40
C ALA A 72 -10.22 -2.77 -0.70
N LEU A 73 -10.75 -1.99 0.26
CA LEU A 73 -11.90 -1.11 0.01
C LEU A 73 -11.59 -0.10 -1.11
N GLY A 74 -10.48 0.63 -0.99
CA GLY A 74 -10.11 1.67 -1.96
C GLY A 74 -9.92 1.11 -3.38
N ARG A 75 -9.23 -0.03 -3.51
CA ARG A 75 -9.09 -0.71 -4.81
C ARG A 75 -10.43 -1.11 -5.40
N GLY A 76 -11.33 -1.66 -4.58
CA GLY A 76 -12.68 -2.05 -5.02
C GLY A 76 -13.50 -0.85 -5.50
N ILE A 77 -13.41 0.30 -4.82
CA ILE A 77 -14.08 1.54 -5.25
C ILE A 77 -13.52 2.01 -6.59
N ILE A 78 -12.19 2.02 -6.77
CA ILE A 78 -11.58 2.40 -8.06
C ILE A 78 -12.07 1.48 -9.17
N GLU A 79 -12.07 0.18 -8.94
CA GLU A 79 -12.51 -0.80 -9.93
C GLU A 79 -13.99 -0.64 -10.30
N GLU A 80 -14.84 -0.40 -9.31
CA GLU A 80 -16.28 -0.16 -9.50
C GLU A 80 -16.55 1.11 -10.33
N ILE A 81 -15.80 2.19 -10.09
CA ILE A 81 -16.00 3.48 -10.77
C ILE A 81 -15.34 3.52 -12.16
N GLU A 82 -14.11 3.02 -12.28
CA GLU A 82 -13.33 3.09 -13.52
C GLU A 82 -13.59 1.90 -14.46
N GLY A 83 -14.30 0.87 -13.99
CA GLY A 83 -14.53 -0.38 -14.73
C GLY A 83 -13.27 -1.25 -14.90
N ARG A 84 -12.17 -0.90 -14.22
CA ARG A 84 -10.89 -1.62 -14.26
C ARG A 84 -10.13 -1.45 -12.95
N PRO A 85 -9.34 -2.46 -12.52
CA PRO A 85 -8.58 -2.36 -11.28
C PRO A 85 -7.53 -1.24 -11.35
N ALA A 86 -7.18 -0.70 -10.18
CA ALA A 86 -6.07 0.22 -10.05
C ALA A 86 -4.79 -0.43 -10.61
N GLN A 87 -4.25 0.16 -11.67
CA GLN A 87 -3.02 -0.32 -12.30
C GLN A 87 -1.82 0.31 -11.61
N LEU A 88 -0.87 -0.53 -11.19
CA LEU A 88 0.47 -0.05 -10.89
C LEU A 88 1.08 0.45 -12.19
N ALA A 89 1.99 1.41 -12.08
CA ALA A 89 2.68 1.89 -13.26
C ALA A 89 3.43 0.73 -13.93
N ASN A 90 3.36 0.65 -15.25
CA ASN A 90 3.76 -0.51 -16.06
C ASN A 90 5.25 -0.90 -15.92
N TRP A 91 6.03 -0.08 -15.23
CA TRP A 91 7.46 -0.24 -14.99
C TRP A 91 7.80 -0.79 -13.61
N VAL A 92 6.84 -0.91 -12.68
CA VAL A 92 7.05 -1.36 -11.30
C VAL A 92 7.48 -2.83 -11.23
N ASP A 93 7.00 -3.67 -12.16
CA ASP A 93 7.36 -5.11 -12.21
C ASP A 93 8.66 -5.39 -12.98
N HIS A 94 9.29 -4.36 -13.55
CA HIS A 94 10.56 -4.49 -14.27
C HIS A 94 11.70 -3.92 -13.42
N PRO A 95 12.70 -4.73 -13.03
CA PRO A 95 13.85 -4.26 -12.22
C PRO A 95 14.63 -3.10 -12.85
N ALA A 96 14.60 -2.98 -14.19
CA ALA A 96 15.20 -1.88 -14.93
C ALA A 96 14.21 -0.79 -15.37
N GLY A 97 12.91 -0.98 -15.12
CA GLY A 97 11.83 -0.06 -15.53
C GLY A 97 11.79 1.18 -14.64
N GLU A 98 11.86 0.98 -13.33
CA GLU A 98 11.87 2.06 -12.34
C GLU A 98 13.05 3.03 -12.56
N THR A 99 14.27 2.50 -12.68
CA THR A 99 15.47 3.32 -12.92
C THR A 99 15.35 4.16 -14.19
N ARG A 100 14.93 3.55 -15.31
CA ARG A 100 14.77 4.27 -16.59
C ARG A 100 13.73 5.39 -16.52
N VAL A 101 12.64 5.17 -15.78
CA VAL A 101 11.58 6.17 -15.64
C VAL A 101 12.06 7.32 -14.75
N ILE A 102 12.73 7.01 -13.64
CA ILE A 102 13.31 8.03 -12.77
C ILE A 102 14.36 8.85 -13.54
N GLU A 103 15.25 8.21 -14.29
CA GLU A 103 16.23 8.87 -15.16
C GLU A 103 15.56 9.80 -16.17
N ALA A 104 14.51 9.32 -16.86
CA ALA A 104 13.77 10.13 -17.81
C ALA A 104 13.07 11.34 -17.15
N ILE A 105 12.51 11.17 -15.95
CA ILE A 105 11.91 12.28 -15.18
C ILE A 105 12.97 13.30 -14.79
N ILE A 106 14.10 12.86 -14.24
CA ILE A 106 15.20 13.73 -13.84
C ILE A 106 15.73 14.49 -15.05
N GLN A 107 15.91 13.82 -16.19
CA GLN A 107 16.40 14.46 -17.40
C GLN A 107 15.42 15.52 -17.91
N ASN A 108 14.14 15.18 -18.04
CA ASN A 108 13.11 16.14 -18.48
C ASN A 108 13.00 17.36 -17.55
N LEU A 109 13.08 17.16 -16.24
CA LEU A 109 13.05 18.25 -15.27
C LEU A 109 14.33 19.09 -15.30
N SER A 110 15.48 18.45 -15.49
CA SER A 110 16.76 19.15 -15.60
C SER A 110 16.86 20.00 -16.87
N GLU A 111 16.22 19.57 -17.97
CA GLU A 111 16.13 20.32 -19.23
C GLU A 111 15.07 21.43 -19.18
N GLY A 112 13.95 21.20 -18.49
CA GLY A 112 12.80 22.11 -18.46
C GLY A 112 12.74 23.09 -17.29
N ASP A 113 13.44 22.82 -16.19
CA ASP A 113 13.39 23.60 -14.94
C ASP A 113 14.82 23.92 -14.43
N PRO A 114 15.30 25.16 -14.63
CA PRO A 114 16.63 25.57 -14.15
C PRO A 114 16.83 25.48 -12.64
N GLU A 115 15.77 25.64 -11.85
CA GLU A 115 15.85 25.52 -10.39
C GLU A 115 16.06 24.07 -9.99
N PHE A 116 15.29 23.15 -10.58
CA PHE A 116 15.48 21.72 -10.39
C PHE A 116 16.88 21.28 -10.83
N ALA A 117 17.36 21.73 -11.99
CA ALA A 117 18.69 21.41 -12.49
C ALA A 117 19.79 21.82 -11.50
N ARG A 118 19.67 23.02 -10.91
CA ARG A 118 20.60 23.50 -9.89
C ARG A 118 20.55 22.63 -8.63
N MET A 119 19.36 22.31 -8.14
CA MET A 119 19.18 21.46 -6.95
C MET A 119 19.71 20.04 -7.18
N TRP A 120 19.49 19.48 -8.36
CA TRP A 120 19.98 18.17 -8.75
C TRP A 120 21.51 18.12 -8.81
N ALA A 121 22.14 19.14 -9.41
CA ALA A 121 23.59 19.27 -9.43
C ALA A 121 24.17 19.44 -8.00
N GLU A 122 23.53 20.25 -7.17
CA GLU A 122 23.91 20.44 -5.76
C GLU A 122 23.82 19.13 -4.98
N LEU A 123 22.74 18.36 -5.16
CA LEU A 123 22.57 17.04 -4.56
C LEU A 123 23.71 16.10 -4.94
N LEU A 124 24.08 16.02 -6.22
CA LEU A 124 25.16 15.14 -6.69
C LEU A 124 26.54 15.58 -6.19
N VAL A 125 26.75 16.88 -5.95
CA VAL A 125 28.01 17.40 -5.40
C VAL A 125 28.12 17.17 -3.89
N VAL A 126 27.02 17.34 -3.15
CA VAL A 126 26.99 17.18 -1.69
C VAL A 126 26.90 15.70 -1.29
N HIS A 127 26.20 14.91 -2.10
CA HIS A 127 26.02 13.46 -1.94
C HIS A 127 26.47 12.75 -3.21
N PRO A 128 27.77 12.73 -3.53
CA PRO A 128 28.28 11.94 -4.63
C PRO A 128 27.84 10.49 -4.44
N LYS A 129 27.33 9.86 -5.51
CA LYS A 129 26.99 8.43 -5.51
C LYS A 129 28.15 7.68 -4.86
N ALA A 130 27.85 6.86 -3.84
CA ALA A 130 28.88 6.08 -3.18
C ALA A 130 29.66 5.28 -4.24
N ASP A 131 30.98 5.40 -4.24
CA ASP A 131 31.83 4.53 -5.06
C ASP A 131 31.50 3.10 -4.68
N ILE A 132 30.89 2.36 -5.61
CA ILE A 132 30.64 0.95 -5.41
C ILE A 132 32.02 0.27 -5.41
N PRO A 133 32.43 -0.38 -4.32
CA PRO A 133 33.74 -0.99 -4.23
C PRO A 133 33.94 -2.03 -5.35
N ILE A 134 35.17 -2.17 -5.85
CA ILE A 134 35.48 -3.08 -6.97
C ILE A 134 35.11 -4.54 -6.65
N GLU A 135 35.09 -4.91 -5.36
CA GLU A 135 34.73 -6.24 -4.86
C GLU A 135 33.27 -6.63 -5.13
N VAL A 136 32.42 -5.67 -5.48
CA VAL A 136 31.00 -5.90 -5.83
C VAL A 136 30.84 -6.34 -7.29
N PHE A 137 31.85 -6.15 -8.14
CA PHE A 137 31.77 -6.46 -9.57
C PHE A 137 32.37 -7.84 -9.86
N ASP A 138 31.73 -8.58 -10.78
CA ASP A 138 32.17 -9.93 -11.21
C ASP A 138 33.54 -9.92 -11.91
N GLY A 139 34.01 -8.75 -12.36
CA GLY A 139 35.34 -8.59 -12.92
C GLY A 139 35.73 -7.13 -13.20
N GLU A 140 37.02 -6.94 -13.47
CA GLU A 140 37.62 -5.62 -13.71
C GLU A 140 37.01 -4.90 -14.94
N ALA A 141 36.55 -5.66 -15.93
CA ALA A 141 35.87 -5.11 -17.12
C ALA A 141 34.53 -4.46 -16.78
N ASP A 142 33.75 -5.06 -15.87
CA ASP A 142 32.43 -4.56 -15.46
C ASP A 142 32.56 -3.31 -14.58
N TYR A 143 33.57 -3.29 -13.70
CA TYR A 143 33.92 -2.09 -12.93
C TYR A 143 34.33 -0.92 -13.83
N ARG A 144 35.20 -1.16 -14.82
CA ARG A 144 35.61 -0.10 -15.76
C ARG A 144 34.42 0.47 -16.55
N ARG A 145 33.46 -0.38 -16.90
CA ARG A 145 32.22 0.04 -17.57
C ARG A 145 31.37 0.92 -16.65
N TYR A 146 31.15 0.50 -15.41
CA TYR A 146 30.43 1.28 -14.39
C TYR A 146 31.05 2.67 -14.18
N VAL A 147 32.37 2.75 -13.99
CA VAL A 147 33.08 4.02 -13.80
C VAL A 147 32.97 4.91 -15.05
N SER A 148 33.06 4.33 -16.25
CA SER A 148 32.92 5.09 -17.49
C SER A 148 31.52 5.63 -17.74
N ASP A 149 30.49 4.90 -17.31
CA ASP A 149 29.08 5.31 -17.43
C ASP A 149 28.67 6.30 -16.32
N THR A 150 29.37 6.29 -15.17
CA THR A 150 29.10 7.20 -14.04
C THR A 150 29.76 8.58 -14.19
N LEU A 151 30.81 8.69 -15.04
CA LEU A 151 31.56 9.93 -15.29
C LEU A 151 31.10 10.70 -16.55
N ARG A 152 29.99 10.30 -17.16
CA ARG A 152 29.32 11.02 -18.26
C ARG A 152 28.10 11.76 -17.75
#